data_AF-A0A0M6X015-F1
#
_entry.id   AF-A0A0M6X015-F1
#
_cell.length_a   1.000
_cell.length_b   1.000
_cell.length_c   1.000
_cell.angle_alpha   90.00
_cell.angle_beta   90.00
_cell.angle_gamma   90.00
#
_symmetry.space_group_name_H-M   'P 1'
#
loop_
_entity.id
_entity.type
_entity.pdbx_description
1 polymer ?
#
loop_
_entity_poly.entity_id
_entity_poly.type
_entity_poly.pdbx_seq_one_letter_code
_entity_poly.pdbx_strand_id
1 'polypeptide(L)'
;MNHNPNECDIVQDLLPLYYDHACSPASCELVRQHLADCADCEKIYEDLANHTIDNVIETESCEILERHAKKERNLAYKAGIVIAALLLVPILITFIVSMAGGSGLGVFSVVTASMMLVAALTVVPLISSQKRLMKCILCGVGALLLILFFVNTMNGGGEFFFWSVPTVFGLSVVFFPLVIREMTLPPVLSDKKALIIMIWDTLWLYLTIFTVSYRSGLGSLKTGCIVATVLMIGVWLFFLIIRYLPVNSFIKGGLCTLLCSIWITFSNDVCSYLLYDTRQLTIRHANFSTWTTDLNVNANMYVILLVAGILISALLIGIGIVKKKK
;
A
#
# COMPACT_ATOMS: atom_id res chain seq x y z
N MET A 1 6.04 34.60 63.03
CA MET A 1 6.55 33.35 62.46
C MET A 1 7.80 33.72 61.71
N ASN A 2 8.97 33.35 62.24
CA ASN A 2 10.26 33.66 61.64
C ASN A 2 10.54 32.60 60.60
N HIS A 3 10.28 32.89 59.32
CA HIS A 3 10.79 32.03 58.26
C HIS A 3 12.28 32.29 58.09
N ASN A 4 13.07 31.23 58.20
CA ASN A 4 14.50 31.27 57.99
C ASN A 4 14.75 31.56 56.50
N PRO A 5 15.30 32.73 56.11
CA PRO A 5 15.41 33.11 54.70
C PRO A 5 16.19 32.08 53.87
N ASN A 6 17.17 31.41 54.50
CA ASN A 6 17.95 30.36 53.86
C ASN A 6 17.14 29.10 53.50
N GLU A 7 16.04 28.79 54.21
CA GLU A 7 15.21 27.62 53.90
C GLU A 7 14.24 27.89 52.76
N CYS A 8 13.70 29.11 52.66
CA CYS A 8 12.87 29.51 51.53
C CYS A 8 13.65 29.47 50.21
N ASP A 9 14.90 29.95 50.20
CA ASP A 9 15.75 29.93 49.00
C ASP A 9 16.00 28.49 48.51
N ILE A 10 16.32 27.57 49.44
CA ILE A 10 16.51 26.15 49.12
C ILE A 10 15.23 25.51 48.59
N VAL A 11 14.07 25.82 49.18
CA VAL A 11 12.79 25.27 48.73
C VAL A 11 12.41 25.82 47.36
N GLN A 12 12.63 27.11 47.11
CA GLN A 12 12.38 27.74 45.81
C GLN A 12 13.25 27.13 44.69
N ASP A 13 14.52 26.85 44.96
CA ASP A 13 15.41 26.15 44.02
C ASP A 13 14.94 24.72 43.70
N LEU A 14 14.27 24.07 44.67
CA LEU A 14 13.77 22.69 44.53
C LEU A 14 12.34 22.61 43.97
N LEU A 15 11.58 23.71 43.92
CA LEU A 15 10.19 23.73 43.45
C LEU A 15 10.00 23.17 42.04
N PRO A 16 10.84 23.52 41.03
CA PRO A 16 10.72 22.93 39.69
C PRO A 16 10.91 21.41 39.67
N LEU A 17 11.88 20.91 40.44
CA LEU A 17 12.16 19.47 40.55
C LEU A 17 11.07 18.72 41.33
N TYR A 18 10.42 19.40 42.27
CA TYR A 18 9.27 18.89 43.02
C TYR A 18 8.03 18.79 42.13
N TYR A 19 7.78 19.80 41.29
CA TYR A 19 6.72 19.83 40.29
C TYR A 19 6.87 18.72 39.25
N ASP A 20 8.09 18.49 38.74
CA ASP A 20 8.39 17.42 37.77
C ASP A 20 8.50 16.01 38.40
N HIS A 21 8.24 15.88 39.71
CA HIS A 21 8.42 14.63 40.48
C HIS A 21 9.81 13.99 40.33
N ALA A 22 10.83 14.80 40.10
CA ALA A 22 12.22 14.38 39.89
C ALA A 22 13.07 14.44 41.17
N CYS A 23 12.50 14.89 42.29
CA CYS A 23 13.18 14.95 43.58
C CYS A 23 13.28 13.59 44.29
N SER A 24 14.31 13.44 45.14
CA SER A 24 14.43 12.30 46.05
C SER A 24 13.30 12.34 47.11
N PRO A 25 12.85 11.20 47.66
CA PRO A 25 11.73 11.18 48.61
C PRO A 25 11.98 12.02 49.87
N ALA A 26 13.24 12.12 50.32
CA ALA A 26 13.61 12.99 51.44
C ALA A 26 13.47 14.49 51.08
N SER A 27 13.85 14.86 49.85
CA SER A 27 13.73 16.23 49.35
C SER A 27 12.28 16.61 49.08
N CYS A 28 11.46 15.69 48.56
CA CYS A 28 10.05 15.96 48.30
C CYS A 28 9.25 16.14 49.61
N GLU A 29 9.56 15.37 50.66
CA GLU A 29 8.92 15.53 51.97
C GLU A 29 9.27 16.89 52.61
N LEU A 30 10.53 17.34 52.47
CA LEU A 30 10.97 18.64 52.95
C LEU A 30 10.25 19.80 52.25
N VAL A 31 10.12 19.76 50.93
CA VAL A 31 9.37 20.77 50.16
C VAL A 31 7.88 20.75 50.54
N ARG A 32 7.28 19.56 50.72
CA ARG A 32 5.88 19.40 51.13
C ARG A 32 5.58 20.00 52.50
N GLN A 33 6.46 19.76 53.48
CA GLN A 33 6.31 20.32 54.83
C GLN A 33 6.46 21.84 54.81
N HIS A 34 7.42 22.37 54.05
CA HIS A 34 7.63 23.81 53.94
C HIS A 34 6.48 24.54 53.22
N LEU A 35 5.90 23.92 52.19
CA LEU A 35 4.71 24.47 51.49
C LEU A 35 3.48 24.58 52.40
N ALA A 36 3.34 23.71 53.40
CA ALA A 36 2.23 23.78 54.36
C ALA A 36 2.35 24.94 55.37
N ASP A 37 3.58 25.41 55.60
CA ASP A 37 3.90 26.41 56.63
C ASP A 37 4.27 27.80 56.04
N CYS A 38 4.48 27.90 54.72
CA CYS A 38 4.97 29.11 54.05
C CYS A 38 4.07 29.55 52.87
N ALA A 39 3.25 30.58 53.10
CA ALA A 39 2.35 31.15 52.10
C ALA A 39 3.07 31.78 50.88
N ASP A 40 4.29 32.28 51.08
CA ASP A 40 5.08 32.89 49.99
C ASP A 40 5.56 31.82 49.00
N CYS A 41 6.06 30.68 49.49
CA CYS A 41 6.50 29.57 48.66
C CYS A 41 5.32 28.80 48.03
N GLU A 42 4.18 28.73 48.72
CA GLU A 42 2.92 28.17 48.20
C GLU A 42 2.44 28.95 46.97
N LYS A 43 2.45 30.28 47.04
CA LYS A 43 2.08 31.14 45.91
C LYS A 43 2.98 30.95 44.69
N ILE A 44 4.29 30.80 44.90
CA ILE A 44 5.25 30.54 43.83
C ILE A 44 5.01 29.17 43.19
N TYR A 45 4.65 28.16 43.99
CA TYR A 45 4.28 26.83 43.49
C TYR A 45 2.96 26.88 42.68
N GLU A 46 1.95 27.62 43.13
CA GLU A 46 0.71 27.82 42.37
C GLU A 46 0.96 28.54 41.03
N ASP A 47 1.83 29.54 41.02
CA ASP A 47 2.25 30.22 39.78
C ASP A 47 3.04 29.29 38.85
N LEU A 48 3.81 28.34 39.40
CA LEU A 48 4.51 27.31 38.63
C LEU A 48 3.54 26.24 38.08
N ALA A 49 2.50 25.91 38.84
CA ALA A 49 1.45 24.96 38.47
C ALA A 49 0.35 25.56 37.56
N ASN A 50 0.45 26.86 37.24
CA ASN A 50 -0.46 27.52 36.31
C ASN A 50 -0.21 27.05 34.87
N HIS A 51 -0.88 25.96 34.48
CA HIS A 51 -0.92 25.38 33.13
C HIS A 51 -1.50 26.31 32.04
N THR A 52 -1.83 27.57 32.35
CA THR A 52 -2.40 28.53 31.40
C THR A 52 -1.40 28.90 30.30
N ILE A 53 -0.10 28.95 30.59
CA ILE A 53 0.92 29.30 29.60
C ILE A 53 1.15 28.15 28.61
N ASP A 54 1.30 26.92 29.10
CA ASP A 54 1.48 25.74 28.22
C ASP A 54 0.23 25.47 27.36
N ASN A 55 -0.97 25.61 27.93
CA ASN A 55 -2.22 25.47 27.17
C ASN A 55 -2.40 26.60 26.13
N VAL A 56 -1.93 27.82 26.39
CA VAL A 56 -1.98 28.94 25.43
C VAL A 56 -0.96 28.72 24.30
N ILE A 57 0.23 28.18 24.59
CA ILE A 57 1.24 27.87 23.58
C ILE A 57 0.82 26.69 22.69
N GLU A 58 0.22 25.64 23.27
CA GLU A 58 -0.36 24.52 22.49
C GLU A 58 -1.54 24.97 21.63
N THR A 59 -2.40 25.85 22.13
CA THR A 59 -3.55 26.37 21.36
C THR A 59 -3.12 27.33 20.25
N GLU A 60 -2.17 28.25 20.50
CA GLU A 60 -1.65 29.14 19.45
C GLU A 60 -0.88 28.37 18.37
N SER A 61 -0.07 27.37 18.74
CA SER A 61 0.64 26.54 17.77
C SER A 61 -0.32 25.68 16.94
N CYS A 62 -1.39 25.14 17.54
CA CYS A 62 -2.46 24.45 16.81
C CYS A 62 -3.22 25.40 15.86
N GLU A 63 -3.58 26.60 16.31
CA GLU A 63 -4.24 27.60 15.47
C GLU A 63 -3.37 28.06 14.29
N ILE A 64 -2.07 28.27 14.52
CA ILE A 64 -1.12 28.64 13.47
C ILE A 64 -1.02 27.51 12.44
N LEU A 65 -0.88 26.25 12.87
CA LEU A 65 -0.87 25.08 11.98
C LEU A 65 -2.16 24.96 11.17
N GLU A 66 -3.33 25.21 11.78
CA GLU A 66 -4.62 25.20 11.07
C GLU A 66 -4.73 26.35 10.06
N ARG A 67 -4.26 27.55 10.40
CA ARG A 67 -4.25 28.71 9.48
C ARG A 67 -3.31 28.46 8.29
N HIS A 68 -2.13 27.87 8.52
CA HIS A 68 -1.20 27.49 7.45
C HIS A 68 -1.80 26.40 6.56
N ALA A 69 -2.38 25.34 7.14
CA ALA A 69 -3.05 24.28 6.39
C ALA A 69 -4.23 24.81 5.55
N LYS A 70 -5.01 25.76 6.09
CA LYS A 70 -6.14 26.39 5.37
C LYS A 70 -5.66 27.31 4.25
N LYS A 71 -4.56 28.05 4.45
CA LYS A 71 -3.95 28.92 3.44
C LYS A 71 -3.36 28.12 2.28
N GLU A 72 -2.58 27.08 2.58
CA GLU A 72 -2.04 26.16 1.56
C GLU A 72 -3.15 25.45 0.79
N ARG A 73 -4.20 24.99 1.48
CA ARG A 73 -5.36 24.36 0.84
C ARG A 73 -6.10 25.32 -0.08
N ASN A 74 -6.26 26.58 0.29
CA ASN A 74 -6.88 27.59 -0.58
C ASN A 74 -6.03 27.88 -1.82
N LEU A 75 -4.70 27.86 -1.70
CA LEU A 75 -3.80 27.99 -2.85
C LEU A 75 -3.88 26.77 -3.75
N ALA A 76 -3.83 25.56 -3.19
CA ALA A 76 -3.99 24.31 -3.93
C ALA A 76 -5.35 24.22 -4.64
N TYR A 77 -6.43 24.65 -3.98
CA TYR A 77 -7.76 24.72 -4.57
C TYR A 77 -7.83 25.74 -5.71
N LYS A 78 -7.26 26.94 -5.54
CA LYS A 78 -7.17 27.96 -6.60
C LYS A 78 -6.37 27.44 -7.80
N ALA A 79 -5.23 26.80 -7.56
CA ALA A 79 -4.44 26.16 -8.60
C ALA A 79 -5.23 25.05 -9.33
N GLY A 80 -5.97 24.23 -8.57
CA GLY A 80 -6.86 23.21 -9.13
C GLY A 80 -7.93 23.77 -10.06
N ILE A 81 -8.55 24.91 -9.71
CA ILE A 81 -9.53 25.60 -10.56
C ILE A 81 -8.88 26.08 -11.87
N VAL A 82 -7.69 26.69 -11.79
CA VAL A 82 -6.97 27.19 -12.99
C VAL A 82 -6.62 26.03 -13.92
N ILE A 83 -6.11 24.92 -13.39
CA ILE A 83 -5.80 23.72 -14.17
C ILE A 83 -7.07 23.15 -14.79
N ALA A 84 -8.18 23.05 -14.05
CA ALA A 84 -9.44 22.56 -14.59
C ALA A 84 -9.97 23.44 -15.74
N ALA A 85 -9.86 24.77 -15.61
CA ALA A 85 -10.23 25.69 -16.68
C ALA A 85 -9.33 25.53 -17.92
N LEU A 86 -8.02 25.33 -17.73
CA LEU A 86 -7.08 25.08 -18.82
C LEU A 86 -7.40 23.78 -19.58
N LEU A 87 -7.76 22.71 -18.85
CA LEU A 87 -8.14 21.43 -19.45
C LEU A 87 -9.45 21.51 -20.26
N LEU A 88 -10.27 22.53 -20.05
CA LEU A 88 -11.51 22.74 -20.78
C LEU A 88 -11.25 23.29 -22.20
N VAL A 89 -10.15 24.02 -22.41
CA VAL A 89 -9.76 24.59 -23.72
C VAL A 89 -9.69 23.55 -24.84
N PRO A 90 -8.90 22.45 -24.73
CA PRO A 90 -8.85 21.42 -25.78
C PRO A 90 -10.19 20.70 -25.99
N ILE A 91 -11.01 20.55 -24.94
CA ILE A 91 -12.35 19.96 -25.04
C ILE A 91 -13.24 20.83 -25.93
N LEU A 92 -13.25 22.15 -25.72
CA LEU A 92 -14.03 23.07 -26.55
C LEU A 92 -13.55 23.12 -27.99
N ILE A 93 -12.23 23.16 -28.22
CA ILE A 93 -11.67 23.18 -29.57
C ILE A 93 -12.11 21.92 -30.34
N THR A 94 -11.94 20.74 -29.73
CA THR A 94 -12.32 19.47 -30.37
C THR A 94 -13.81 19.35 -30.57
N PHE A 95 -14.63 19.87 -29.65
CA PHE A 95 -16.08 19.94 -29.82
C PHE A 95 -16.50 20.76 -31.05
N ILE A 96 -15.96 21.98 -31.19
CA ILE A 96 -16.26 22.87 -32.32
C ILE A 96 -15.84 22.23 -33.65
N VAL A 97 -14.64 21.66 -33.70
CA VAL A 97 -14.13 20.98 -34.91
C VAL A 97 -14.98 19.77 -35.28
N SER A 98 -15.38 18.95 -34.30
CA SER A 98 -16.26 17.80 -34.54
C SER A 98 -17.64 18.22 -35.05
N MET A 99 -18.21 19.29 -34.51
CA MET A 99 -19.49 19.84 -34.98
C MET A 99 -19.40 20.45 -36.38
N ALA A 100 -18.32 21.17 -36.67
CA ALA A 100 -18.11 21.82 -37.98
C ALA A 100 -17.76 20.82 -39.09
N GLY A 101 -17.00 19.78 -38.78
CA GLY A 101 -16.52 18.79 -39.75
C GLY A 101 -17.49 17.65 -40.03
N GLY A 102 -18.57 17.50 -39.25
CA GLY A 102 -19.58 16.44 -39.44
C GLY A 102 -19.06 15.01 -39.19
N SER A 103 -17.85 14.83 -38.68
CA SER A 103 -17.16 13.53 -38.51
C SER A 103 -17.62 12.72 -37.30
N GLY A 104 -18.73 13.11 -36.67
CA GLY A 104 -19.26 12.47 -35.47
C GLY A 104 -18.54 12.88 -34.17
N LEU A 105 -19.09 12.45 -33.04
CA LEU A 105 -18.61 12.83 -31.69
C LEU A 105 -17.52 11.89 -31.14
N GLY A 106 -16.98 10.97 -31.94
CA GLY A 106 -16.00 9.97 -31.50
C GLY A 106 -14.72 10.61 -30.93
N VAL A 107 -14.04 11.42 -31.76
CA VAL A 107 -12.79 12.09 -31.37
C VAL A 107 -13.00 13.00 -30.16
N PHE A 108 -14.09 13.78 -30.16
CA PHE A 108 -14.47 14.62 -29.03
C PHE A 108 -14.64 13.81 -27.72
N SER A 109 -15.30 12.66 -27.78
CA SER A 109 -15.56 11.83 -26.61
C SER A 109 -14.26 11.23 -26.03
N VAL A 110 -13.35 10.76 -26.90
CA VAL A 110 -12.03 10.26 -26.47
C VAL A 110 -11.20 11.37 -25.83
N VAL A 111 -11.19 12.57 -26.42
CA VAL A 111 -10.46 13.72 -25.88
C VAL A 111 -11.04 14.15 -24.54
N THR A 112 -12.37 14.18 -24.41
CA THR A 112 -13.04 14.49 -23.14
C THR A 112 -12.66 13.50 -22.03
N ALA A 113 -12.70 12.19 -22.32
CA ALA A 113 -12.29 11.16 -21.37
C ALA A 113 -10.79 11.25 -21.02
N SER A 114 -9.94 11.60 -21.98
CA SER A 114 -8.50 11.82 -21.75
C SER A 114 -8.25 13.02 -20.84
N MET A 115 -8.95 14.14 -21.05
CA MET A 115 -8.87 15.31 -20.17
C MET A 115 -9.43 15.03 -18.78
N MET A 116 -10.46 14.17 -18.67
CA MET A 116 -10.98 13.70 -17.39
C MET A 116 -9.94 12.86 -16.63
N LEU A 117 -9.13 12.05 -17.32
CA LEU A 117 -8.02 11.32 -16.69
C LEU A 117 -6.95 12.28 -16.18
N VAL A 118 -6.58 13.29 -16.95
CA VAL A 118 -5.63 14.32 -16.51
C VAL A 118 -6.18 15.07 -15.29
N ALA A 119 -7.46 15.44 -15.31
CA ALA A 119 -8.13 16.06 -14.16
C ALA A 119 -8.17 15.14 -12.93
N ALA A 120 -8.39 13.84 -13.11
CA ALA A 120 -8.37 12.86 -12.04
C ALA A 120 -6.99 12.77 -11.36
N LEU A 121 -5.90 12.87 -12.12
CA LEU A 121 -4.54 12.76 -11.58
C LEU A 121 -3.99 14.09 -11.03
N THR A 122 -4.48 15.23 -11.50
CA THR A 122 -3.97 16.57 -11.11
C THR A 122 -4.92 17.32 -10.20
N VAL A 123 -6.18 17.50 -10.62
CA VAL A 123 -7.17 18.36 -9.95
C VAL A 123 -7.79 17.66 -8.74
N VAL A 124 -8.12 16.37 -8.83
CA VAL A 124 -8.77 15.63 -7.73
C VAL A 124 -7.92 15.57 -6.45
N PRO A 125 -6.59 15.31 -6.51
CA PRO A 125 -5.73 15.38 -5.33
C PRO A 125 -5.63 16.77 -4.70
N LEU A 126 -5.71 17.84 -5.51
CA LEU A 126 -5.63 19.23 -5.05
C LEU A 126 -6.92 19.69 -4.35
N ILE A 127 -8.07 19.22 -4.82
CA ILE A 127 -9.39 19.66 -4.31
C ILE A 127 -9.89 18.78 -3.16
N SER A 128 -9.64 17.47 -3.21
CA SER A 128 -10.21 16.54 -2.23
C SER A 128 -9.65 16.77 -0.82
N SER A 129 -10.53 16.91 0.19
CA SER A 129 -10.13 17.09 1.59
C SER A 129 -9.86 15.76 2.32
N GLN A 130 -10.60 14.71 1.99
CA GLN A 130 -10.53 13.40 2.64
C GLN A 130 -10.41 12.28 1.61
N LYS A 131 -9.64 11.24 1.96
CA LYS A 131 -9.40 10.03 1.14
C LYS A 131 -8.94 10.40 -0.28
N ARG A 132 -7.93 11.27 -0.35
CA ARG A 132 -7.43 11.88 -1.60
C ARG A 132 -6.97 10.82 -2.58
N LEU A 133 -6.17 9.87 -2.09
CA LEU A 133 -5.60 8.81 -2.89
C LEU A 133 -6.69 7.87 -3.43
N MET A 134 -7.63 7.45 -2.59
CA MET A 134 -8.75 6.61 -3.02
C MET A 134 -9.58 7.27 -4.14
N LYS A 135 -9.95 8.54 -3.99
CA LYS A 135 -10.75 9.26 -4.99
C LYS A 135 -9.98 9.48 -6.29
N CYS A 136 -8.69 9.82 -6.20
CA CYS A 136 -7.81 9.95 -7.35
C CYS A 136 -7.73 8.64 -8.15
N ILE A 137 -7.47 7.51 -7.46
CA ILE A 137 -7.41 6.19 -8.09
C ILE A 137 -8.76 5.82 -8.72
N LEU A 138 -9.87 5.97 -8.00
CA LEU A 138 -11.19 5.59 -8.50
C LEU A 138 -11.63 6.43 -9.71
N CYS A 139 -11.43 7.76 -9.65
CA CYS A 139 -11.70 8.65 -10.78
C CYS A 139 -10.76 8.36 -11.96
N GLY A 140 -9.48 8.07 -11.70
CA GLY A 140 -8.50 7.75 -12.74
C GLY A 140 -8.83 6.45 -13.47
N VAL A 141 -9.15 5.37 -12.73
CA VAL A 141 -9.61 4.10 -13.30
C VAL A 141 -10.89 4.31 -14.11
N GLY A 142 -11.87 5.06 -13.58
CA GLY A 142 -13.10 5.37 -14.30
C GLY A 142 -12.87 6.14 -15.60
N ALA A 143 -12.02 7.16 -15.58
CA ALA A 143 -11.66 7.92 -16.77
C ALA A 143 -10.92 7.06 -17.80
N LEU A 144 -10.00 6.19 -17.37
CA LEU A 144 -9.31 5.25 -18.26
C LEU A 144 -10.29 4.28 -18.92
N LEU A 145 -11.26 3.75 -18.17
CA LEU A 145 -12.31 2.89 -18.71
C LEU A 145 -13.18 3.62 -19.73
N LEU A 146 -13.49 4.90 -19.51
CA LEU A 146 -14.19 5.73 -20.50
C LEU A 146 -13.37 5.91 -21.78
N ILE A 147 -12.06 6.12 -21.68
CA ILE A 147 -11.18 6.19 -22.85
C ILE A 147 -11.25 4.88 -23.64
N LEU A 148 -11.08 3.73 -22.96
CA LEU A 148 -11.18 2.41 -23.60
C LEU A 148 -12.56 2.20 -24.26
N PHE A 149 -13.63 2.64 -23.61
CA PHE A 149 -14.99 2.55 -24.13
C PHE A 149 -15.17 3.35 -25.42
N PHE A 150 -14.75 4.62 -25.43
CA PHE A 150 -14.90 5.47 -26.61
C PHE A 150 -14.01 5.02 -27.77
N VAL A 151 -12.75 4.64 -27.50
CA VAL A 151 -11.84 4.10 -28.51
C VAL A 151 -12.40 2.81 -29.10
N ASN A 152 -12.92 1.90 -28.27
CA ASN A 152 -13.56 0.68 -28.75
C ASN A 152 -14.79 0.98 -29.64
N THR A 153 -15.62 1.94 -29.23
CA THR A 153 -16.80 2.35 -30.01
C THR A 153 -16.41 2.94 -31.37
N MET A 154 -15.32 3.71 -31.43
CA MET A 154 -14.79 4.26 -32.69
C MET A 154 -14.24 3.19 -33.63
N ASN A 155 -13.70 2.10 -33.10
CA ASN A 155 -13.08 1.03 -33.89
C ASN A 155 -14.06 -0.10 -34.28
N GLY A 156 -15.37 0.16 -34.24
CA GLY A 156 -16.40 -0.82 -34.65
C GLY A 156 -17.04 -1.63 -33.52
N GLY A 157 -16.65 -1.38 -32.26
CA GLY A 157 -17.32 -1.92 -31.08
C GLY A 157 -17.01 -3.40 -30.76
N GLY A 158 -17.70 -3.93 -29.75
CA GLY A 158 -17.67 -5.36 -29.42
C GLY A 158 -16.51 -5.86 -28.55
N GLU A 159 -15.37 -5.15 -28.49
CA GLU A 159 -14.18 -5.62 -27.76
C GLU A 159 -13.94 -4.95 -26.40
N PHE A 160 -14.89 -4.14 -25.90
CA PHE A 160 -14.68 -3.36 -24.67
C PHE A 160 -14.27 -4.22 -23.46
N PHE A 161 -14.94 -5.36 -23.25
CA PHE A 161 -14.65 -6.25 -22.13
C PHE A 161 -13.26 -6.91 -22.25
N PHE A 162 -12.83 -7.21 -23.47
CA PHE A 162 -11.53 -7.82 -23.72
C PHE A 162 -10.37 -6.89 -23.34
N TRP A 163 -10.51 -5.58 -23.56
CA TRP A 163 -9.49 -4.59 -23.21
C TRP A 163 -9.61 -4.09 -21.77
N SER A 164 -10.83 -3.89 -21.27
CA SER A 164 -11.06 -3.32 -19.94
C SER A 164 -10.71 -4.28 -18.81
N VAL A 165 -11.04 -5.57 -18.93
CA VAL A 165 -10.87 -6.54 -17.83
C VAL A 165 -9.39 -6.73 -17.44
N PRO A 166 -8.45 -7.01 -18.36
CA PRO A 166 -7.03 -7.13 -18.02
C PRO A 166 -6.44 -5.80 -17.51
N THR A 167 -6.93 -4.67 -18.03
CA THR A 167 -6.49 -3.33 -17.59
C THR A 167 -6.88 -3.08 -16.13
N VAL A 168 -8.13 -3.41 -15.75
CA VAL A 168 -8.58 -3.29 -14.36
C VAL A 168 -7.82 -4.25 -13.46
N PHE A 169 -7.55 -5.48 -13.91
CA PHE A 169 -6.73 -6.42 -13.15
C PHE A 169 -5.33 -5.86 -12.87
N GLY A 170 -4.63 -5.36 -13.89
CA GLY A 170 -3.28 -4.80 -13.72
C GLY A 170 -3.26 -3.60 -12.76
N LEU A 171 -4.28 -2.73 -12.84
CA LEU A 171 -4.43 -1.60 -11.92
C LEU A 171 -4.81 -2.05 -10.50
N SER A 172 -5.65 -3.08 -10.37
CA SER A 172 -6.10 -3.63 -9.09
C SER A 172 -4.90 -4.13 -8.26
N VAL A 173 -4.03 -4.94 -8.86
CA VAL A 173 -2.86 -5.52 -8.17
C VAL A 173 -1.99 -4.44 -7.51
N VAL A 174 -1.85 -3.27 -8.14
CA VAL A 174 -1.02 -2.16 -7.65
C VAL A 174 -1.79 -1.24 -6.70
N PHE A 175 -3.00 -0.83 -7.07
CA PHE A 175 -3.71 0.27 -6.42
C PHE A 175 -4.78 -0.18 -5.42
N PHE A 176 -5.33 -1.40 -5.55
CA PHE A 176 -6.36 -1.90 -4.65
C PHE A 176 -5.90 -2.03 -3.19
N PRO A 177 -4.65 -2.46 -2.88
CA PRO A 177 -4.13 -2.43 -1.50
C PRO A 177 -4.14 -1.04 -0.87
N LEU A 178 -3.93 0.00 -1.66
CA LEU A 178 -3.95 1.39 -1.21
C LEU A 178 -5.39 1.86 -0.97
N VAL A 179 -6.31 1.51 -1.88
CA VAL A 179 -7.74 1.84 -1.78
C VAL A 179 -8.37 1.20 -0.53
N ILE A 180 -8.18 -0.11 -0.33
CA ILE A 180 -8.80 -0.84 0.78
C ILE A 180 -8.25 -0.42 2.16
N ARG A 181 -7.03 0.15 2.20
CA ARG A 181 -6.45 0.73 3.41
C ARG A 181 -7.27 1.94 3.89
N GLU A 182 -7.69 2.82 2.98
CA GLU A 182 -8.50 4.02 3.29
C GLU A 182 -10.00 3.72 3.48
N MET A 183 -10.46 2.55 3.04
CA MET A 183 -11.84 2.12 3.22
C MET A 183 -12.13 1.70 4.67
N THR A 184 -13.23 2.26 5.20
CA THR A 184 -13.83 1.88 6.48
C THR A 184 -14.73 0.67 6.24
N LEU A 185 -14.18 -0.52 6.47
CA LEU A 185 -14.89 -1.79 6.31
C LEU A 185 -15.64 -2.16 7.61
N PRO A 186 -16.72 -2.94 7.52
CA PRO A 186 -17.42 -3.45 8.70
C PRO A 186 -16.47 -4.28 9.58
N PRO A 187 -16.71 -4.36 10.90
CA PRO A 187 -15.77 -4.94 11.86
C PRO A 187 -15.37 -6.39 11.52
N VAL A 188 -16.28 -7.17 10.96
CA VAL A 188 -16.06 -8.58 10.56
C VAL A 188 -15.00 -8.73 9.45
N LEU A 189 -14.82 -7.71 8.60
CA LEU A 189 -13.92 -7.72 7.44
C LEU A 189 -12.67 -6.87 7.64
N SER A 190 -12.65 -6.01 8.67
CA SER A 190 -11.54 -5.08 8.94
C SER A 190 -10.19 -5.80 9.13
N ASP A 191 -10.20 -6.95 9.80
CA ASP A 191 -8.97 -7.71 10.06
C ASP A 191 -8.53 -8.58 8.88
N LYS A 192 -9.40 -8.74 7.88
CA LYS A 192 -9.22 -9.64 6.72
C LYS A 192 -8.90 -8.91 5.42
N LYS A 193 -8.52 -7.62 5.47
CA LYS A 193 -8.18 -6.80 4.30
C LYS A 193 -7.21 -7.49 3.33
N ALA A 194 -6.15 -8.11 3.84
CA ALA A 194 -5.16 -8.79 3.00
C ALA A 194 -5.73 -10.02 2.27
N LEU A 195 -6.63 -10.77 2.91
CA LEU A 195 -7.32 -11.89 2.29
C LEU A 195 -8.32 -11.41 1.23
N ILE A 196 -9.00 -10.28 1.47
CA ILE A 196 -9.91 -9.67 0.48
C ILE A 196 -9.14 -9.28 -0.78
N ILE A 197 -7.97 -8.64 -0.65
CA ILE A 197 -7.09 -8.30 -1.78
C ILE A 197 -6.73 -9.56 -2.57
N MET A 198 -6.26 -10.60 -1.89
CA MET A 198 -5.85 -11.85 -2.54
C MET A 198 -6.99 -12.53 -3.31
N ILE A 199 -8.19 -12.61 -2.72
CA ILE A 199 -9.37 -13.15 -3.41
C ILE A 199 -9.74 -12.28 -4.61
N TRP A 200 -9.76 -10.97 -4.41
CA TRP A 200 -10.13 -10.00 -5.44
C TRP A 200 -9.21 -10.09 -6.66
N ASP A 201 -7.90 -10.07 -6.47
CA ASP A 201 -6.93 -10.16 -7.58
C ASP A 201 -6.96 -11.56 -8.22
N THR A 202 -7.17 -12.63 -7.44
CA THR A 202 -7.34 -13.98 -7.99
C THR A 202 -8.58 -14.04 -8.90
N LEU A 203 -9.71 -13.46 -8.49
CA LEU A 203 -10.93 -13.42 -9.30
C LEU A 203 -10.71 -12.63 -10.59
N TRP A 204 -10.03 -11.47 -10.53
CA TRP A 204 -9.71 -10.69 -11.72
C TRP A 204 -8.75 -11.40 -12.68
N LEU A 205 -7.81 -12.20 -12.17
CA LEU A 205 -6.96 -13.05 -13.01
C LEU A 205 -7.79 -14.08 -13.79
N TYR A 206 -8.69 -14.81 -13.13
CA TYR A 206 -9.55 -15.78 -13.82
C TYR A 206 -10.53 -15.11 -14.79
N LEU A 207 -11.06 -13.93 -14.45
CA LEU A 207 -11.90 -13.16 -15.36
C LEU A 207 -11.11 -12.72 -16.60
N THR A 208 -9.85 -12.30 -16.43
CA THR A 208 -8.94 -11.98 -17.54
C THR A 208 -8.75 -13.20 -18.46
N ILE A 209 -8.43 -14.37 -17.88
CA ILE A 209 -8.28 -15.61 -18.65
C ILE A 209 -9.57 -15.97 -19.39
N PHE A 210 -10.72 -15.81 -18.74
CA PHE A 210 -12.03 -16.04 -19.35
C PHE A 210 -12.25 -15.12 -20.55
N THR A 211 -12.02 -13.82 -20.42
CA THR A 211 -12.19 -12.86 -21.54
C THR A 211 -11.27 -13.15 -22.72
N VAL A 212 -10.02 -13.54 -22.46
CA VAL A 212 -9.08 -13.90 -23.53
C VAL A 212 -9.48 -15.20 -24.20
N SER A 213 -9.87 -16.19 -23.42
CA SER A 213 -10.23 -17.51 -23.92
C SER A 213 -11.57 -17.52 -24.67
N TYR A 214 -12.51 -16.64 -24.30
CA TYR A 214 -13.75 -16.45 -25.04
C TYR A 214 -13.50 -16.09 -26.51
N ARG A 215 -12.40 -15.37 -26.79
CA ARG A 215 -11.97 -15.02 -28.15
C ARG A 215 -11.17 -16.14 -28.82
N SER A 216 -10.25 -16.78 -28.10
CA SER A 216 -9.31 -17.76 -28.66
C SER A 216 -9.88 -19.19 -28.78
N GLY A 217 -11.05 -19.47 -28.19
CA GLY A 217 -11.71 -20.77 -28.20
C GLY A 217 -11.58 -21.55 -26.88
N LEU A 218 -12.52 -22.49 -26.65
CA LEU A 218 -12.71 -23.19 -25.37
C LEU A 218 -11.49 -24.02 -24.92
N GLY A 219 -10.67 -24.51 -25.86
CA GLY A 219 -9.41 -25.21 -25.54
C GLY A 219 -8.39 -24.33 -24.81
N SER A 220 -8.37 -23.03 -25.12
CA SER A 220 -7.50 -22.05 -24.46
C SER A 220 -7.89 -21.83 -22.99
N LEU A 221 -9.19 -21.91 -22.68
CA LEU A 221 -9.71 -21.72 -21.33
C LEU A 221 -9.18 -22.79 -20.36
N LYS A 222 -9.22 -24.07 -20.77
CA LYS A 222 -8.72 -25.17 -19.95
C LYS A 222 -7.24 -24.97 -19.64
N THR A 223 -6.43 -24.67 -20.66
CA THR A 223 -4.99 -24.45 -20.52
C THR A 223 -4.68 -23.27 -19.61
N GLY A 224 -5.29 -22.11 -19.86
CA GLY A 224 -5.09 -20.91 -19.06
C GLY A 224 -5.49 -21.10 -17.59
N CYS A 225 -6.65 -21.72 -17.33
CA CYS A 225 -7.10 -22.01 -15.97
C CYS A 225 -6.17 -22.97 -15.23
N ILE A 226 -5.66 -24.03 -15.88
CA ILE A 226 -4.72 -24.97 -15.26
C ILE A 226 -3.43 -24.23 -14.87
N VAL A 227 -2.81 -23.51 -15.82
CA VAL A 227 -1.54 -22.79 -15.57
C VAL A 227 -1.72 -21.76 -14.47
N ALA A 228 -2.80 -20.96 -14.52
CA ALA A 228 -3.08 -19.96 -13.50
C ALA A 228 -3.32 -20.60 -12.13
N THR A 229 -4.06 -21.71 -12.05
CA THR A 229 -4.30 -22.41 -10.78
C THR A 229 -3.00 -22.90 -10.18
N VAL A 230 -2.14 -23.52 -11.00
CA VAL A 230 -0.81 -23.96 -10.54
C VAL A 230 -0.08 -22.75 -9.97
N LEU A 231 0.18 -21.71 -10.77
CA LEU A 231 0.96 -20.54 -10.34
C LEU A 231 0.38 -19.83 -9.11
N MET A 232 -0.95 -19.71 -9.03
CA MET A 232 -1.62 -19.06 -7.90
C MET A 232 -1.46 -19.84 -6.61
N ILE A 233 -1.38 -21.18 -6.62
CA ILE A 233 -1.09 -21.96 -5.40
C ILE A 233 0.20 -21.47 -4.75
N GLY A 234 1.26 -21.20 -5.52
CA GLY A 234 2.51 -20.66 -5.01
C GLY A 234 2.31 -19.30 -4.32
N VAL A 235 1.62 -18.36 -4.99
CA VAL A 235 1.34 -17.02 -4.45
C VAL A 235 0.51 -17.08 -3.17
N TRP A 236 -0.50 -17.96 -3.12
CA TRP A 236 -1.32 -18.19 -1.94
C TRP A 236 -0.51 -18.80 -0.79
N LEU A 237 0.39 -19.74 -1.06
CA LEU A 237 1.28 -20.30 -0.04
C LEU A 237 2.22 -19.22 0.55
N PHE A 238 2.79 -18.34 -0.27
CA PHE A 238 3.57 -17.19 0.21
C PHE A 238 2.73 -16.30 1.14
N PHE A 239 1.52 -15.96 0.71
CA PHE A 239 0.60 -15.14 1.51
C PHE A 239 0.30 -15.78 2.87
N LEU A 240 0.01 -17.08 2.90
CA LEU A 240 -0.27 -17.82 4.14
C LEU A 240 0.95 -17.86 5.08
N ILE A 241 2.16 -18.12 4.56
CA ILE A 241 3.40 -18.13 5.36
C ILE A 241 3.66 -16.75 5.97
N ILE A 242 3.54 -15.68 5.18
CA ILE A 242 3.87 -14.33 5.63
C ILE A 242 2.85 -13.83 6.66
N ARG A 243 1.55 -13.99 6.37
CA ARG A 243 0.47 -13.38 7.16
C ARG A 243 -0.02 -14.23 8.32
N TYR A 244 -0.18 -15.54 8.14
CA TYR A 244 -0.90 -16.39 9.09
C TYR A 244 0.00 -17.30 9.91
N LEU A 245 1.23 -17.58 9.48
CA LEU A 245 2.12 -18.45 10.24
C LEU A 245 2.71 -17.69 11.45
N PRO A 246 2.46 -18.12 12.70
CA PRO A 246 2.91 -17.43 13.90
C PRO A 246 4.36 -17.82 14.27
N VAL A 247 5.30 -17.53 13.36
CA VAL A 247 6.74 -17.82 13.55
C VAL A 247 7.57 -16.56 13.33
N ASN A 248 8.83 -16.60 13.80
CA ASN A 248 9.78 -15.51 13.64
C ASN A 248 10.05 -15.21 12.15
N SER A 249 10.33 -13.94 11.82
CA SER A 249 10.64 -13.47 10.46
C SER A 249 11.76 -14.25 9.77
N PHE A 250 12.76 -14.74 10.51
CA PHE A 250 13.81 -15.61 9.96
C PHE A 250 13.28 -16.96 9.47
N ILE A 251 12.38 -17.59 10.23
CA ILE A 251 11.74 -18.85 9.84
C ILE A 251 10.82 -18.61 8.64
N LYS A 252 10.06 -17.49 8.63
CA LYS A 252 9.24 -17.10 7.47
C LYS A 252 10.10 -16.93 6.22
N GLY A 253 11.20 -16.18 6.33
CA GLY A 253 12.15 -15.97 5.23
C GLY A 253 12.68 -17.29 4.68
N GLY A 254 13.13 -18.20 5.56
CA GLY A 254 13.61 -19.51 5.12
C GLY A 254 12.55 -20.37 4.44
N LEU A 255 11.31 -20.40 4.97
CA LEU A 255 10.19 -21.11 4.32
C LEU A 255 9.83 -20.51 2.96
N CYS A 256 9.81 -19.18 2.86
CA CYS A 256 9.58 -18.47 1.60
C CYS A 256 10.69 -18.75 0.57
N THR A 257 11.96 -18.77 0.97
CA THR A 257 13.08 -19.12 0.08
C THR A 257 12.97 -20.56 -0.40
N LEU A 258 12.65 -21.50 0.50
CA LEU A 258 12.47 -22.91 0.13
C LEU A 258 11.32 -23.08 -0.87
N LEU A 259 10.18 -22.45 -0.58
CA LEU A 259 9.02 -22.46 -1.46
C LEU A 259 9.40 -21.88 -2.83
N CYS A 260 10.08 -20.74 -2.88
CA CYS A 260 10.53 -20.10 -4.13
C CYS A 260 11.39 -21.04 -4.97
N SER A 261 12.39 -21.68 -4.37
CA SER A 261 13.33 -22.56 -5.07
C SER A 261 12.66 -23.83 -5.60
N ILE A 262 11.76 -24.43 -4.81
CA ILE A 262 10.94 -25.56 -5.28
C ILE A 262 10.04 -25.09 -6.43
N TRP A 263 9.43 -23.91 -6.30
CA TRP A 263 8.48 -23.39 -7.28
C TRP A 263 9.12 -23.10 -8.63
N ILE A 264 10.25 -22.40 -8.65
CA ILE A 264 11.02 -22.10 -9.88
C ILE A 264 11.42 -23.40 -10.58
N THR A 265 11.81 -24.41 -9.81
CA THR A 265 12.34 -25.66 -10.34
C THR A 265 11.28 -26.57 -10.94
N PHE A 266 10.10 -26.67 -10.31
CA PHE A 266 9.11 -27.69 -10.66
C PHE A 266 7.81 -27.15 -11.28
N SER A 267 7.53 -25.84 -11.20
CA SER A 267 6.25 -25.29 -11.69
C SER A 267 5.99 -25.59 -13.17
N ASN A 268 7.01 -25.47 -14.01
CA ASN A 268 6.89 -25.77 -15.44
C ASN A 268 6.63 -27.27 -15.69
N ASP A 269 7.34 -28.15 -14.99
CA ASP A 269 7.17 -29.62 -15.10
C ASP A 269 5.76 -30.04 -14.63
N VAL A 270 5.22 -29.39 -13.58
CA VAL A 270 3.85 -29.61 -13.11
C VAL A 270 2.83 -29.12 -14.15
N CYS A 271 3.05 -27.94 -14.74
CA CYS A 271 2.20 -27.44 -15.82
C CYS A 271 2.21 -28.36 -17.03
N SER A 272 3.38 -28.83 -17.49
CA SER A 272 3.48 -29.73 -18.64
C SER A 272 2.77 -31.07 -18.38
N TYR A 273 2.91 -31.61 -17.17
CA TYR A 273 2.21 -32.82 -16.78
C TYR A 273 0.69 -32.64 -16.80
N LEU A 274 0.16 -31.56 -16.21
CA LEU A 274 -1.29 -31.33 -16.17
C LEU A 274 -1.91 -30.98 -17.53
N LEU A 275 -1.13 -30.39 -18.45
CA LEU A 275 -1.60 -29.98 -19.77
C LEU A 275 -1.50 -31.09 -20.82
N TYR A 276 -0.39 -31.83 -20.82
CA TYR A 276 -0.04 -32.75 -21.90
C TYR A 276 0.13 -34.21 -21.44
N ASP A 277 -0.05 -34.50 -20.15
CA ASP A 277 0.23 -35.81 -19.53
C ASP A 277 1.68 -36.30 -19.78
N THR A 278 2.60 -35.36 -20.07
CA THR A 278 4.01 -35.66 -20.30
C THR A 278 4.74 -35.68 -18.97
N ARG A 279 5.22 -36.86 -18.58
CA ARG A 279 6.09 -37.02 -17.40
C ARG A 279 7.51 -36.65 -17.77
N GLN A 280 7.86 -35.39 -17.60
CA GLN A 280 9.22 -34.89 -17.76
C GLN A 280 9.68 -34.20 -16.48
N LEU A 281 10.88 -34.53 -16.00
CA LEU A 281 11.57 -33.78 -14.97
C LEU A 281 12.74 -33.07 -15.64
N THR A 282 12.69 -31.74 -15.72
CA THR A 282 13.73 -30.95 -16.39
C THR A 282 15.09 -31.19 -15.71
N ILE A 283 15.12 -31.30 -14.39
CA ILE A 283 16.32 -31.58 -13.58
C ILE A 283 17.05 -32.86 -13.99
N ARG A 284 16.38 -33.87 -14.56
CA ARG A 284 17.05 -35.12 -14.97
C ARG A 284 18.07 -34.92 -16.09
N HIS A 285 17.97 -33.81 -16.82
CA HIS A 285 18.89 -33.44 -17.89
C HIS A 285 20.08 -32.62 -17.38
N ALA A 286 20.22 -32.45 -16.06
CA ALA A 286 21.33 -31.72 -15.48
C ALA A 286 22.65 -32.45 -15.75
N ASN A 287 23.55 -31.76 -16.43
CA ASN A 287 24.90 -32.17 -16.67
C ASN A 287 25.82 -30.95 -16.58
N PHE A 288 26.48 -30.78 -15.42
CA PHE A 288 27.34 -29.62 -15.15
C PHE A 288 28.59 -29.53 -16.05
N SER A 289 28.90 -30.57 -16.82
CA SER A 289 29.98 -30.55 -17.82
C SER A 289 29.55 -29.93 -19.16
N THR A 290 28.24 -29.83 -19.44
CA THR A 290 27.73 -29.33 -20.73
C THR A 290 26.72 -28.20 -20.53
N TRP A 291 27.01 -27.04 -21.14
CA TRP A 291 26.22 -25.80 -21.04
C TRP A 291 25.85 -25.24 -22.42
N THR A 292 25.68 -26.12 -23.40
CA THR A 292 25.54 -25.73 -24.82
C THR A 292 24.10 -25.75 -25.33
N THR A 293 23.22 -26.54 -24.72
CA THR A 293 21.80 -26.64 -25.11
C THR A 293 20.92 -25.98 -24.06
N ASP A 294 19.83 -25.33 -24.49
CA ASP A 294 18.88 -24.65 -23.60
C ASP A 294 18.35 -25.59 -22.50
N LEU A 295 18.12 -26.87 -22.84
CA LEU A 295 17.66 -27.89 -21.90
C LEU A 295 18.68 -28.15 -20.79
N ASN A 296 19.97 -28.32 -21.14
CA ASN A 296 21.02 -28.59 -20.14
C ASN A 296 21.31 -27.33 -19.32
N VAL A 297 21.31 -26.15 -19.94
CA VAL A 297 21.49 -24.87 -19.25
C VAL A 297 20.39 -24.66 -18.22
N ASN A 298 19.12 -24.83 -18.60
CA ASN A 298 17.99 -24.68 -17.69
C ASN A 298 18.02 -25.73 -16.57
N ALA A 299 18.29 -27.00 -16.89
CA ALA A 299 18.38 -28.06 -15.90
C ALA A 299 19.51 -27.80 -14.88
N ASN A 300 20.69 -27.40 -15.34
CA ASN A 300 21.81 -27.04 -14.47
C ASN A 300 21.47 -25.85 -13.57
N MET A 301 20.86 -24.80 -14.14
CA MET A 301 20.45 -23.61 -13.41
C MET A 301 19.41 -23.94 -12.33
N TYR A 302 18.40 -24.76 -12.66
CA TYR A 302 17.40 -25.19 -11.69
C TYR A 302 18.00 -25.99 -10.54
N VAL A 303 18.94 -26.91 -10.81
CA VAL A 303 19.63 -27.64 -9.73
C VAL A 303 20.44 -26.71 -8.83
N ILE A 304 21.17 -25.75 -9.40
CA ILE A 304 21.95 -24.77 -8.63
C ILE A 304 21.02 -23.94 -7.75
N LEU A 305 19.94 -23.39 -8.31
CA LEU A 305 18.97 -22.59 -7.57
C LEU A 305 18.24 -23.39 -6.48
N LEU A 306 17.94 -24.66 -6.74
CA LEU A 306 17.33 -25.55 -5.77
C LEU A 306 18.26 -25.83 -4.58
N VAL A 307 19.51 -26.23 -4.86
CA VAL A 307 20.50 -26.53 -3.81
C VAL A 307 20.84 -25.27 -3.01
N ALA A 308 21.13 -24.15 -3.68
CA ALA A 308 21.41 -22.88 -3.02
C ALA A 308 20.22 -22.42 -2.16
N GLY A 309 19.00 -22.54 -2.69
CA GLY A 309 17.77 -22.24 -1.97
C GLY A 309 17.55 -23.07 -0.72
N ILE A 310 17.80 -24.38 -0.79
CA ILE A 310 17.71 -25.29 0.36
C ILE A 310 18.74 -24.92 1.43
N LEU A 311 19.99 -24.64 1.04
CA LEU A 311 21.05 -24.25 1.97
C LEU A 311 20.73 -22.92 2.67
N ILE A 312 20.31 -21.91 1.92
CA ILE A 312 19.90 -20.60 2.47
C ILE A 312 18.69 -20.76 3.39
N SER A 313 17.70 -21.56 2.98
CA SER A 313 16.52 -21.85 3.80
C SER A 313 16.89 -22.51 5.13
N ALA A 314 17.72 -23.56 5.09
CA ALA A 314 18.17 -24.27 6.28
C ALA A 314 18.92 -23.34 7.25
N LEU A 315 19.78 -22.46 6.72
CA LEU A 315 20.50 -21.46 7.52
C LEU A 315 19.52 -20.48 8.21
N LEU A 316 18.58 -19.90 7.45
CA LEU A 316 17.61 -18.94 7.97
C LEU A 316 16.68 -19.56 9.03
N ILE A 317 16.21 -20.77 8.78
CA ILE A 317 15.37 -21.52 9.75
C ILE A 317 16.19 -21.84 11.00
N GLY A 318 17.45 -22.29 10.85
CA GLY A 318 18.36 -22.56 11.96
C GLY A 318 18.57 -21.33 12.86
N ILE A 319 18.89 -20.17 12.27
CA ILE A 319 19.03 -18.90 12.99
C ILE A 319 17.72 -18.54 13.70
N GLY A 320 16.58 -18.72 13.03
CA GLY A 320 15.27 -18.46 13.60
C GLY A 320 14.93 -19.31 14.82
N ILE A 321 15.30 -20.60 14.80
CA ILE A 321 15.12 -21.52 15.92
C ILE A 321 16.03 -21.14 17.10
N VAL A 322 17.30 -20.84 16.84
CA VAL A 322 18.25 -20.42 17.90
C VAL A 322 17.78 -19.14 18.58
N LYS A 323 17.30 -18.15 17.81
CA LYS A 323 16.75 -16.90 18.36
C LYS A 323 15.44 -17.07 19.12
N LYS A 324 14.66 -18.13 18.85
CA LYS A 324 13.42 -18.41 19.59
C LYS A 324 13.70 -19.04 20.97
N LYS A 325 14.87 -19.66 21.15
CA LYS A 325 15.29 -20.30 22.41
C LYS A 325 15.98 -19.33 23.38
N LYS A 326 16.42 -18.16 22.91
CA LYS A 326 16.89 -17.06 23.75
C LYS A 326 15.72 -16.14 24.07
#